data_AF-A0A2V6NQ50-F1
#
_entry.id   AF-A0A2V6NQ50-F1
#
_cell.length_a   1.000
_cell.length_b   1.000
_cell.length_c   1.000
_cell.angle_alpha   90.00
_cell.angle_beta   90.00
_cell.angle_gamma   90.00
#
_symmetry.space_group_name_H-M   'P 1'
#
loop_
_entity.id
_entity.type
_entity.pdbx_description
1 polymer ?
#
loop_
_entity_poly.entity_id
_entity_poly.type
_entity_poly.pdbx_seq_one_letter_code
_entity_poly.pdbx_strand_id
1 'polypeptide(L)'
;MTRRQDRTQHEIDRIVARHDTRPESRRRLNDLKDTLAMLSGLEAKTPDDLDRYLGVIDQVIGGKQPFDRSQFKDANGPVTAETLYLNQKVSDLISNAEMEQSDYRRGGKPNVFFGQYKQYFGMKVDVFVFNTIVLIGSSLALLGLLHWILRRQLEVRRT
;
A
#
# COMPACT_ATOMS: atom_id res chain seq x y z
N MET A 1 8.60 4.97 -11.28
CA MET A 1 7.85 4.81 -12.54
C MET A 1 6.36 5.09 -12.40
N THR A 2 5.66 4.44 -11.46
CA THR A 2 4.20 4.57 -11.24
C THR A 2 3.72 6.03 -11.18
N ARG A 3 4.36 6.90 -10.39
CA ARG A 3 4.01 8.33 -10.30
C ARG A 3 4.08 9.09 -11.65
N ARG A 4 4.99 8.70 -12.55
CA ARG A 4 5.12 9.30 -13.89
C ARG A 4 4.06 8.76 -14.86
N GLN A 5 3.70 7.48 -14.75
CA GLN A 5 2.58 6.88 -15.48
C GLN A 5 1.26 7.55 -15.06
N ASP A 6 1.00 7.66 -13.75
CA ASP A 6 -0.19 8.32 -13.21
C ASP A 6 -0.31 9.77 -13.68
N ARG A 7 0.81 10.51 -13.67
CA ARG A 7 0.84 11.90 -14.13
C ARG A 7 0.57 12.02 -15.62
N THR A 8 1.15 11.15 -16.44
CA THR A 8 0.90 11.12 -17.89
C THR A 8 -0.56 10.79 -18.18
N GLN A 9 -1.12 9.78 -17.49
CA GLN A 9 -2.52 9.38 -17.63
C GLN A 9 -3.48 10.51 -17.21
N HIS A 10 -3.17 11.22 -16.12
CA HIS A 10 -3.98 12.35 -15.67
C HIS A 10 -4.03 13.50 -16.69
N GLU A 11 -2.92 13.81 -17.36
CA GLU A 11 -2.90 14.82 -18.42
C GLU A 11 -3.66 14.36 -19.68
N ILE A 12 -3.57 13.08 -20.04
CA ILE A 12 -4.39 12.48 -21.10
C ILE A 12 -5.88 12.63 -20.79
N ASP A 13 -6.29 12.22 -19.59
CA ASP A 13 -7.69 12.27 -19.16
C ASP A 13 -8.21 13.71 -19.14
N ARG A 14 -7.39 14.67 -18.71
CA ARG A 14 -7.74 16.10 -18.71
C ARG A 14 -7.97 16.64 -20.12
N ILE A 15 -7.16 16.25 -21.10
CA ILE A 15 -7.31 16.68 -22.50
C ILE A 15 -8.53 16.01 -23.12
N VAL A 16 -8.73 14.72 -22.88
CA VAL A 16 -9.88 13.95 -23.38
C VAL A 16 -11.19 14.48 -22.79
N ALA A 17 -11.25 14.75 -21.48
CA ALA A 17 -12.43 15.29 -20.81
C ALA A 17 -12.85 16.65 -21.39
N ARG A 18 -11.89 17.48 -21.82
CA ARG A 18 -12.16 18.78 -22.45
C ARG A 18 -12.67 18.67 -23.88
N HIS A 19 -12.65 17.48 -24.51
CA HIS A 19 -13.05 17.25 -25.90
C HIS A 19 -12.41 18.27 -26.87
N ASP A 20 -11.19 18.70 -26.57
CA ASP A 20 -10.56 19.81 -27.27
C ASP A 20 -10.09 19.35 -28.65
N THR A 21 -10.78 19.81 -29.70
CA THR A 21 -10.51 19.42 -31.08
C THR A 21 -9.40 20.25 -31.73
N ARG A 22 -8.79 21.19 -31.00
CA ARG A 22 -7.72 22.03 -31.55
C ARG A 22 -6.54 21.17 -32.01
N PRO A 23 -5.90 21.51 -33.16
CA PRO A 23 -4.78 20.74 -33.70
C PRO A 23 -3.62 20.57 -32.72
N GLU A 24 -3.36 21.58 -31.89
CA GLU A 24 -2.31 21.56 -30.86
C GLU A 24 -2.64 20.58 -29.73
N SER A 25 -3.89 20.58 -29.24
CA SER A 25 -4.36 19.66 -28.20
C SER A 25 -4.33 18.21 -28.67
N ARG A 26 -4.64 17.96 -29.95
CA ARG A 26 -4.51 16.62 -30.57
C ARG A 26 -3.07 16.15 -30.69
N ARG A 27 -2.15 17.02 -31.13
CA ARG A 27 -0.71 16.70 -31.16
C ARG A 27 -0.19 16.38 -29.76
N ARG A 28 -0.55 17.22 -28.78
CA ARG A 28 -0.18 17.03 -27.38
C ARG A 28 -0.70 15.70 -26.82
N LEU A 29 -1.94 15.34 -27.15
CA LEU A 29 -2.53 14.08 -26.76
C LEU A 29 -1.77 12.88 -27.35
N ASN A 30 -1.39 12.96 -28.63
CA ASN A 30 -0.61 11.90 -29.27
C ASN A 30 0.78 11.76 -28.64
N ASP A 31 1.48 12.88 -28.42
CA ASP A 31 2.78 12.88 -27.75
C ASP A 31 2.72 12.21 -26.36
N LEU A 32 1.67 12.51 -25.58
CA LEU A 32 1.47 11.90 -24.26
C LEU A 32 1.15 10.40 -24.34
N LYS A 33 0.38 9.96 -25.33
CA LYS A 33 0.10 8.53 -25.57
C LYS A 33 1.35 7.77 -25.95
N ASP A 34 2.16 8.33 -26.85
CA ASP A 34 3.41 7.71 -27.29
C ASP A 34 4.43 7.69 -26.14
N THR A 35 4.46 8.74 -25.32
CA THR A 35 5.27 8.79 -24.09
C THR A 35 4.85 7.72 -23.10
N LEU A 36 3.54 7.49 -22.91
CA LEU A 36 3.04 6.46 -22.00
C LEU A 36 3.42 5.05 -22.48
N ALA A 37 3.24 4.78 -23.78
CA ALA A 37 3.65 3.52 -24.38
C ALA A 37 5.16 3.29 -24.19
N MET A 38 5.96 4.34 -24.36
CA MET A 38 7.40 4.27 -24.19
C MET A 38 7.80 4.04 -22.72
N LEU A 39 7.18 4.76 -21.79
CA LEU A 39 7.44 4.63 -20.36
C LEU A 39 7.11 3.22 -19.84
N SER A 40 6.10 2.56 -20.41
CA SER A 40 5.71 1.19 -20.06
C SER A 40 6.69 0.13 -20.53
N GLY A 41 7.44 0.39 -21.60
CA GLY A 41 8.41 -0.56 -22.18
C GLY A 41 9.85 -0.05 -22.09
N LEU A 42 10.13 0.90 -21.19
CA LEU A 42 11.44 1.55 -21.16
C LEU A 42 12.49 0.62 -20.58
N GLU A 43 13.45 0.28 -21.43
CA GLU A 43 14.60 -0.54 -21.12
C GLU A 43 15.89 0.24 -21.39
N ALA A 44 16.94 -0.08 -20.63
CA ALA A 44 18.24 0.52 -20.81
C ALA A 44 19.36 -0.51 -20.64
N LYS A 45 20.54 -0.17 -21.16
CA LYS A 45 21.74 -0.98 -20.95
C LYS A 45 22.36 -0.74 -19.57
N THR A 46 22.21 0.48 -19.06
CA THR A 46 22.73 0.89 -17.74
C THR A 46 21.69 1.70 -16.96
N PRO A 47 21.80 1.77 -15.62
CA PRO A 47 20.95 2.62 -14.79
C PRO A 47 21.05 4.12 -15.14
N ASP A 48 22.24 4.59 -15.54
CA ASP A 48 22.46 5.99 -15.90
C ASP A 48 21.76 6.36 -17.22
N ASP A 49 21.77 5.44 -18.19
CA ASP A 49 21.01 5.60 -19.44
C ASP A 49 19.51 5.67 -19.16
N LEU A 50 19.02 4.83 -18.24
CA LEU A 50 17.62 4.85 -17.82
C LEU A 50 17.23 6.21 -17.19
N ASP A 51 18.07 6.76 -16.32
CA ASP A 51 17.82 8.05 -15.68
C ASP A 51 17.83 9.20 -16.71
N ARG A 52 18.73 9.15 -17.68
CA ARG A 52 18.75 10.09 -18.81
C ARG A 52 17.44 10.03 -19.62
N TYR A 53 16.98 8.83 -19.99
CA TYR A 53 15.72 8.65 -20.71
C TYR A 53 14.51 9.13 -19.89
N LEU A 54 14.52 8.90 -18.58
CA LEU A 54 13.51 9.41 -17.67
C LEU A 54 13.48 10.94 -17.61
N GLY A 55 14.63 11.59 -17.60
CA GLY A 55 14.73 13.05 -17.66
C GLY A 55 14.14 13.63 -18.94
N VAL A 56 14.33 12.96 -20.07
CA VAL A 56 13.72 13.33 -21.36
C VAL A 56 12.20 13.20 -21.30
N ILE A 57 11.69 12.08 -20.76
CA ILE A 57 10.25 11.85 -20.58
C ILE A 57 9.63 12.93 -19.68
N ASP A 58 10.29 13.32 -18.59
CA ASP A 58 9.80 14.37 -17.70
C ASP A 58 9.66 15.73 -18.40
N GLN A 59 10.54 16.04 -19.36
CA GLN A 59 10.43 17.25 -20.18
C GLN A 59 9.25 17.18 -21.16
N VAL A 60 8.98 16.01 -21.74
CA VAL A 60 7.81 15.78 -22.61
C VAL A 60 6.52 15.90 -21.81
N ILE A 61 6.41 15.23 -20.65
CA ILE A 61 5.26 15.34 -19.74
C ILE A 61 5.05 16.80 -19.30
N GLY A 62 6.14 17.53 -19.04
CA GLY A 62 6.09 18.95 -18.68
C GLY A 62 5.72 19.91 -19.80
N GLY A 63 5.61 19.43 -21.05
CA GLY A 63 5.25 20.27 -22.20
C GLY A 63 6.37 21.13 -22.72
N LYS A 64 7.61 20.86 -22.30
CA LYS A 64 8.80 21.64 -22.70
C LYS A 64 9.32 21.23 -24.07
N GLN A 65 9.06 20.01 -24.49
CA GLN A 65 9.48 19.47 -25.79
C GLN A 65 8.46 18.45 -26.33
N PRO A 66 8.33 18.30 -27.66
CA PRO A 66 7.53 17.25 -28.29
C PRO A 66 8.17 15.87 -28.08
N PHE A 67 7.37 14.81 -28.19
CA PHE A 67 7.89 13.44 -28.12
C PHE A 67 8.68 13.11 -29.38
N ASP A 68 9.90 12.60 -29.22
CA ASP A 68 10.73 12.10 -30.32
C ASP A 68 11.25 10.69 -30.01
N ARG A 69 10.72 9.70 -30.74
CA ARG A 69 11.11 8.30 -30.62
C ARG A 69 12.58 8.05 -30.97
N SER A 70 13.18 8.93 -31.78
CA SER A 70 14.57 8.78 -32.21
C SER A 70 15.57 8.91 -31.07
N GLN A 71 15.21 9.62 -30.00
CA GLN A 71 16.02 9.82 -28.80
C GLN A 71 16.17 8.57 -27.94
N PHE A 72 15.39 7.53 -28.23
CA PHE A 72 15.34 6.30 -27.46
C PHE A 72 15.69 5.07 -28.32
N LYS A 73 16.35 5.25 -29.47
CA LYS A 73 16.77 4.14 -30.34
C LYS A 73 17.65 3.11 -29.65
N ASP A 74 18.41 3.56 -28.64
CA ASP A 74 19.30 2.72 -27.84
C ASP A 74 18.67 2.24 -26.52
N ALA A 75 17.37 2.48 -26.32
CA ALA A 75 16.59 2.00 -25.17
C ALA A 75 16.23 0.51 -25.34
N ASN A 76 17.27 -0.33 -25.45
CA ASN A 76 17.15 -1.77 -25.60
C ASN A 76 18.24 -2.42 -24.75
N GLY A 77 17.87 -3.12 -23.68
CA GLY A 77 18.82 -3.66 -22.72
C GLY A 77 18.17 -4.42 -21.55
N PRO A 78 18.97 -5.18 -20.79
CA PRO A 78 18.44 -6.08 -19.76
C PRO A 78 17.89 -5.36 -18.52
N VAL A 79 18.13 -4.05 -18.41
CA VAL A 79 17.70 -3.26 -17.25
C VAL A 79 16.37 -2.61 -17.56
N THR A 80 15.29 -3.22 -17.07
CA THR A 80 13.95 -2.65 -17.17
C THR A 80 13.73 -1.59 -16.10
N ALA A 81 12.98 -0.56 -16.47
CA ALA A 81 12.40 0.41 -15.55
C ALA A 81 11.68 -0.20 -14.34
N GLU A 82 11.07 -1.37 -14.54
CA GLU A 82 10.37 -2.13 -13.51
C GLU A 82 11.34 -2.76 -12.52
N THR A 83 12.44 -3.37 -12.98
CA THR A 83 13.41 -4.03 -12.09
C THR A 83 14.16 -3.04 -11.18
N LEU A 84 14.44 -1.82 -11.66
CA LEU A 84 15.18 -0.80 -10.90
C LEU A 84 14.30 -0.01 -9.91
N TYR A 85 13.02 0.22 -10.25
CA TYR A 85 12.16 1.14 -9.49
C TYR A 85 10.93 0.49 -8.85
N LEU A 86 10.52 -0.71 -9.25
CA LEU A 86 9.63 -1.54 -8.45
C LEU A 86 10.51 -2.46 -7.63
N ASN A 87 10.62 -2.16 -6.33
CA ASN A 87 11.11 -3.14 -5.38
C ASN A 87 10.12 -4.31 -5.42
N GLN A 88 10.45 -5.37 -6.16
CA GLN A 88 9.58 -6.52 -6.37
C GLN A 88 9.08 -7.07 -5.04
N LYS A 89 9.94 -7.05 -4.01
CA LYS A 89 9.62 -7.41 -2.63
C LYS A 89 8.51 -6.56 -1.99
N VAL A 90 8.44 -5.26 -2.29
CA VAL A 90 7.37 -4.36 -1.78
C VAL A 90 6.08 -4.58 -2.55
N SER A 91 6.17 -4.78 -3.87
CA SER A 91 5.00 -5.12 -4.70
C SER A 91 4.40 -6.47 -4.30
N ASP A 92 5.25 -7.45 -4.01
CA ASP A 92 4.82 -8.77 -3.51
C ASP A 92 4.20 -8.65 -2.11
N LEU A 93 4.74 -7.80 -1.23
CA LEU A 93 4.14 -7.54 0.08
C LEU A 93 2.75 -6.90 -0.02
N ILE A 94 2.59 -5.90 -0.90
CA ILE A 94 1.30 -5.22 -1.11
C ILE A 94 0.31 -6.17 -1.78
N SER A 95 0.71 -6.88 -2.82
CA SER A 95 -0.13 -7.87 -3.52
C SER A 95 -0.56 -9.00 -2.59
N ASN A 96 0.35 -9.52 -1.75
CA ASN A 96 -0.01 -10.51 -0.73
C ASN A 96 -0.99 -9.94 0.30
N ALA A 97 -0.77 -8.71 0.77
CA ALA A 97 -1.68 -8.07 1.72
C ALA A 97 -3.07 -7.81 1.11
N GLU A 98 -3.15 -7.39 -0.15
CA GLU A 98 -4.40 -7.20 -0.88
C GLU A 98 -5.09 -8.53 -1.17
N MET A 99 -4.34 -9.58 -1.53
CA MET A 99 -4.90 -10.92 -1.78
C MET A 99 -5.43 -11.56 -0.48
N GLU A 100 -4.75 -11.35 0.65
CA GLU A 100 -5.19 -11.83 1.97
C GLU A 100 -6.38 -11.02 2.50
N GLN A 101 -6.47 -9.73 2.18
CA GLN A 101 -7.60 -8.86 2.53
C GLN A 101 -8.82 -9.08 1.61
N SER A 102 -8.59 -9.45 0.35
CA SER A 102 -9.63 -9.61 -0.68
C SER A 102 -10.11 -11.05 -0.85
N ASP A 103 -9.79 -11.99 0.02
CA ASP A 103 -10.48 -13.29 0.00
C ASP A 103 -11.95 -13.15 0.45
N TYR A 104 -12.81 -12.83 -0.53
CA TYR A 104 -14.25 -12.66 -0.38
C TYR A 104 -14.99 -13.98 -0.06
N ARG A 105 -14.30 -15.14 -0.09
CA ARG A 105 -14.93 -16.46 0.16
C ARG A 105 -15.19 -16.72 1.63
N ARG A 106 -14.66 -15.88 2.52
CA ARG A 106 -15.01 -15.87 3.95
C ARG A 106 -15.73 -14.56 4.22
N GLY A 107 -17.05 -14.63 4.41
CA GLY A 107 -17.95 -13.48 4.61
C GLY A 107 -17.71 -12.63 5.86
N GLY A 108 -16.49 -12.62 6.42
CA GLY A 108 -16.08 -11.78 7.54
C GLY A 108 -14.64 -11.33 7.35
N LYS A 109 -14.40 -10.02 7.37
CA LYS A 109 -13.07 -9.41 7.32
C LYS A 109 -12.26 -9.92 8.53
N PRO A 110 -11.19 -10.71 8.34
CA PRO A 110 -10.38 -11.16 9.46
C PRO A 110 -9.65 -9.95 10.06
N ASN A 111 -9.85 -9.71 11.36
CA ASN A 111 -9.21 -8.62 12.06
C ASN A 111 -7.72 -8.96 12.29
N VAL A 112 -6.85 -8.51 11.40
CA VAL A 112 -5.39 -8.79 11.41
C VAL A 112 -4.65 -8.23 12.63
N PHE A 113 -5.26 -7.31 13.39
CA PHE A 113 -4.66 -6.74 14.60
C PHE A 113 -5.11 -7.43 15.90
N PHE A 114 -6.26 -8.12 15.89
CA PHE A 114 -6.79 -8.79 17.07
C PHE A 114 -7.30 -10.18 16.66
N GLY A 115 -6.42 -11.17 16.78
CA GLY A 115 -6.83 -12.56 16.61
C GLY A 115 -7.96 -12.90 17.57
N GLN A 116 -9.14 -13.23 17.04
CA GLN A 116 -10.32 -13.62 17.82
C GLN A 116 -10.06 -14.83 18.72
N TYR A 117 -9.09 -15.66 18.34
CA TYR A 117 -8.68 -16.86 19.06
C TYR A 117 -7.19 -16.80 19.38
N LYS A 118 -6.83 -17.09 20.63
CA LYS A 118 -5.45 -17.28 21.05
C LYS A 118 -5.22 -18.76 21.30
N GLN A 119 -4.23 -19.33 20.62
CA GLN A 119 -3.93 -20.76 20.71
C GLN A 119 -2.94 -21.01 21.84
N TYR A 120 -3.41 -21.64 22.91
CA TYR A 120 -2.58 -22.14 24.00
C TYR A 120 -2.77 -23.66 24.11
N PHE A 121 -1.67 -24.42 24.10
CA PHE A 121 -1.69 -25.89 24.28
C PHE A 121 -2.68 -26.64 23.35
N GLY A 122 -2.78 -26.23 22.09
CA GLY A 122 -3.64 -26.90 21.10
C GLY A 122 -5.14 -26.60 21.23
N MET A 123 -5.56 -25.81 22.22
CA MET A 123 -6.94 -25.36 22.37
C MET A 123 -7.11 -23.93 21.87
N LYS A 124 -8.15 -23.69 21.07
CA LYS A 124 -8.55 -22.36 20.61
C LYS A 124 -9.43 -21.73 21.68
N VAL A 125 -8.91 -20.75 22.41
CA VAL A 125 -9.69 -20.02 23.41
C VAL A 125 -10.05 -18.65 22.82
N ASP A 126 -11.34 -18.32 22.86
CA ASP A 126 -11.83 -17.00 22.47
C ASP A 126 -11.25 -15.93 23.42
N VAL A 127 -10.59 -14.92 22.84
CA VAL A 127 -9.92 -13.86 23.60
C VAL A 127 -10.90 -13.03 24.42
N PHE A 128 -12.13 -12.84 23.94
CA PHE A 128 -13.16 -12.12 24.67
C PHE A 128 -13.61 -12.89 25.91
N VAL A 129 -13.80 -14.21 25.79
CA VAL A 129 -14.17 -15.06 26.93
C VAL A 129 -13.04 -15.05 27.97
N PHE A 130 -11.79 -15.20 27.53
CA PHE A 130 -10.63 -15.16 28.42
C PHE A 130 -10.52 -13.82 29.16
N ASN A 131 -10.56 -12.70 28.44
CA ASN A 131 -10.47 -11.37 29.04
C ASN A 131 -11.63 -11.09 30.00
N THR A 132 -12.84 -11.55 29.66
CA THR A 132 -14.02 -11.41 30.54
C THR A 132 -13.83 -12.18 31.84
N ILE A 133 -13.34 -13.41 31.78
CA ILE A 133 -13.05 -14.23 32.97
C ILE A 133 -11.96 -13.57 33.81
N VAL A 134 -10.88 -13.08 33.20
CA VAL A 134 -9.79 -12.39 33.92
C VAL A 134 -10.30 -11.11 34.59
N LEU A 135 -11.13 -10.32 33.89
CA LEU A 135 -11.71 -9.10 34.44
C LEU A 135 -12.63 -9.38 35.63
N ILE A 136 -13.54 -10.35 35.51
CA ILE A 136 -14.46 -10.74 36.59
C ILE A 136 -13.66 -11.33 37.76
N GLY A 137 -12.72 -12.24 37.47
CA GLY A 137 -11.89 -12.89 38.49
C GLY A 137 -11.04 -11.90 39.27
N SER A 138 -10.37 -10.97 38.59
CA SER A 138 -9.58 -9.92 39.24
C SER A 138 -10.43 -8.96 40.05
N SER A 139 -11.61 -8.58 39.56
CA SER A 139 -12.57 -7.74 40.30
C SER A 139 -13.04 -8.41 41.58
N LEU A 140 -13.44 -9.69 41.51
CA LEU A 140 -13.86 -10.46 42.68
C LEU A 140 -12.72 -10.69 43.67
N ALA A 141 -11.50 -10.95 43.18
CA ALA A 141 -10.33 -11.10 44.03
C ALA A 141 -10.02 -9.82 44.80
N LEU A 142 -10.07 -8.66 44.15
CA LEU A 142 -9.88 -7.36 44.81
C LEU A 142 -10.97 -7.08 45.85
N LEU A 143 -12.23 -7.39 45.54
CA LEU A 143 -13.33 -7.26 46.50
C LEU A 143 -13.17 -8.19 47.71
N GLY A 144 -12.76 -9.44 47.48
CA GLY A 144 -12.48 -10.40 48.54
C GLY A 144 -11.31 -9.98 49.42
N LEU A 145 -10.23 -9.48 48.81
CA LEU A 145 -9.07 -8.95 49.53
C LEU A 145 -9.45 -7.72 50.35
N LEU A 146 -10.22 -6.80 49.78
CA LEU A 146 -10.74 -5.62 50.49
C LEU A 146 -11.61 -6.06 51.68
N HIS A 147 -12.52 -7.01 51.47
CA HIS A 147 -13.37 -7.54 52.54
C HIS A 147 -12.53 -8.17 53.67
N TRP A 148 -11.50 -8.94 53.32
CA TRP A 148 -10.61 -9.55 54.30
C TRP A 148 -9.82 -8.50 55.10
N ILE A 149 -9.27 -7.48 54.43
CA ILE A 149 -8.56 -6.38 55.09
C ILE A 149 -9.51 -5.61 56.03
N LEU A 150 -10.70 -5.24 55.55
CA LEU A 150 -11.69 -4.53 56.35
C LEU A 150 -12.10 -5.35 57.58
N ARG A 151 -12.34 -6.65 57.41
CA ARG A 151 -12.68 -7.53 58.53
C ARG A 151 -11.57 -7.59 59.58
N ARG A 152 -10.31 -7.73 59.12
CA ARG A 152 -9.15 -7.77 60.00
C ARG A 152 -8.91 -6.44 60.74
N GLN A 153 -9.16 -5.31 60.08
CA GLN A 153 -9.06 -3.98 60.72
C GLN A 153 -10.20 -3.73 61.72
N LEU A 154 -11.42 -4.22 61.45
CA LEU A 154 -12.55 -4.10 62.37
C LEU A 154 -12.40 -4.98 63.61
N GLU A 155 -11.78 -6.15 63.50
CA GLU A 155 -11.45 -7.02 64.64
C GLU A 155 -10.39 -6.37 65.55
N VAL A 156 -9.36 -5.74 64.99
CA VAL A 156 -8.30 -5.05 65.77
C VAL A 156 -8.81 -3.82 66.52
N ARG A 157 -9.86 -3.14 66.03
CA ARG A 157 -10.42 -1.93 66.68
C ARG A 157 -11.45 -2.23 67.79
N ARG A 158 -11.80 -3.51 67.99
CA ARG A 158 -12.74 -3.96 69.04
C ARG A 158 -12.06 -4.49 70.31
N THR A 159 -10.73 -4.57 70.32
CA THR A 159 -9.89 -4.71 71.52
C THR A 159 -9.34 -3.36 71.93
#